data_AF-A0A914DC27-F1
#
_entry.id   AF-A0A914DC27-F1
#
_cell.length_a   1.000
_cell.length_b   1.000
_cell.length_c   1.000
_cell.angle_alpha   90.00
_cell.angle_beta   90.00
_cell.angle_gamma   90.00
#
_symmetry.space_group_name_H-M   'P 1'
#
loop_
_entity.id
_entity.type
_entity.pdbx_description
1 polymer ?
#
loop_
_entity_poly.entity_id
_entity_poly.type
_entity_poly.pdbx_seq_one_letter_code
_entity_poly.pdbx_strand_id
1 'polypeptide(L)'
;MFGDGLSHVFIDAYSHEEEDFASKNAAQLDKWVFEKVKKYFQQSTHSSNATELLKEDKVVFFLHLLGLDTNGHGNKPHSKEYIDNILVVDEGIKEIVELFENFYGDNRTAYLFTADHGMTDWGSHGAGSDDEIETPFVAWGSSIAQSKLKRVVNQVDLAPLMSSLIGIAIPMNSVGILRLELLDVQSKMKYQAACSNLKQMVEQYSIKREERKRTALPMMFREYKGFAPVILQRVNSEVSRLVDSRRFDAAAALCLEWIPRARDALIYFHRYHRVLLRIREPT
;
A
#
# COMPACT_ATOMS: atom_id res chain seq x y z
N MET A 1 -3.15 -19.12 2.14
CA MET A 1 -2.60 -17.75 2.07
C MET A 1 -3.16 -17.06 0.83
N PHE A 2 -3.25 -15.73 0.80
CA PHE A 2 -3.73 -14.98 -0.37
C PHE A 2 -2.76 -15.16 -1.55
N GLY A 3 -3.06 -16.09 -2.47
CA GLY A 3 -2.20 -16.40 -3.61
C GLY A 3 -1.99 -17.89 -3.89
N ASP A 4 -2.55 -18.77 -3.05
CA ASP A 4 -2.49 -20.21 -3.27
C ASP A 4 -3.10 -20.60 -4.63
N GLY A 5 -2.38 -21.43 -5.39
CA GLY A 5 -2.76 -21.85 -6.74
C GLY A 5 -2.45 -20.86 -7.87
N LEU A 6 -1.79 -19.73 -7.61
CA LEU A 6 -1.34 -18.80 -8.67
C LEU A 6 0.09 -19.12 -9.13
N SER A 7 0.27 -19.42 -10.41
CA SER A 7 1.57 -19.86 -10.97
C SER A 7 2.70 -18.82 -10.91
N HIS A 8 2.36 -17.55 -10.72
CA HIS A 8 3.29 -16.41 -10.66
C HIS A 8 3.47 -15.87 -9.23
N VAL A 9 2.98 -16.61 -8.22
CA VAL A 9 3.09 -16.23 -6.81
C VAL A 9 3.85 -17.34 -6.09
N PHE A 10 5.03 -16.98 -5.58
CA PHE A 10 5.81 -17.85 -4.72
C PHE A 10 5.64 -17.40 -3.27
N ILE A 11 5.31 -18.35 -2.40
CA ILE A 11 5.04 -18.11 -0.99
C ILE A 11 5.86 -19.10 -0.18
N ASP A 12 6.56 -18.58 0.82
CA ASP A 12 7.21 -19.35 1.86
C ASP A 12 6.86 -18.69 3.20
N ALA A 13 6.55 -19.50 4.21
CA ALA A 13 6.24 -19.03 5.55
C ALA A 13 6.84 -20.00 6.57
N TYR A 14 7.25 -19.47 7.72
CA TYR A 14 7.62 -20.29 8.88
C TYR A 14 6.40 -21.07 9.37
N SER A 15 6.64 -22.17 10.09
CA SER A 15 5.55 -23.00 10.61
C SER A 15 4.89 -22.32 11.81
N HIS A 16 3.64 -22.67 12.11
CA HIS A 16 2.93 -22.12 13.27
C HIS A 16 3.61 -22.49 14.61
N GLU A 17 4.40 -23.55 14.65
CA GLU A 17 5.22 -23.93 15.80
C GLU A 17 6.45 -23.02 15.99
N GLU A 18 6.93 -22.38 14.91
CA GLU A 18 8.00 -21.39 14.96
C GLU A 18 7.46 -20.01 15.44
N GLU A 19 6.15 -19.77 15.31
CA GLU A 19 5.43 -18.60 15.87
C GLU A 19 5.22 -18.71 17.39
N ASP A 20 6.30 -18.88 18.15
CA ASP A 20 6.23 -18.90 19.61
C ASP A 20 6.38 -17.48 20.17
N PHE A 21 5.22 -16.89 20.51
CA PHE A 21 5.13 -15.57 21.14
C PHE A 21 5.76 -15.50 22.55
N ALA A 22 6.07 -16.64 23.17
CA ALA A 22 6.77 -16.74 24.44
C ALA A 22 8.27 -17.07 24.26
N SER A 23 8.75 -17.22 23.02
CA SER A 23 10.15 -17.55 22.76
C SER A 23 11.07 -16.38 23.12
N LYS A 24 12.24 -16.70 23.68
CA LYS A 24 13.27 -15.71 24.03
C LYS A 24 14.04 -15.16 22.82
N ASN A 25 13.72 -15.58 21.60
CA ASN A 25 14.50 -15.25 20.40
C ASN A 25 13.61 -14.96 19.18
N ALA A 26 12.61 -14.10 19.35
CA ALA A 26 11.68 -13.73 18.27
C ALA A 26 12.37 -13.18 17.01
N ALA A 27 13.55 -12.56 17.16
CA ALA A 27 14.38 -12.08 16.05
C ALA A 27 14.80 -13.19 15.06
N GLN A 28 14.69 -14.47 15.44
CA GLN A 28 14.93 -15.59 14.55
C GLN A 28 13.96 -15.65 13.38
N LEU A 29 12.71 -15.19 13.56
CA LEU A 29 11.72 -15.16 12.49
C LEU A 29 12.09 -14.13 11.41
N ASP A 30 12.59 -12.96 11.80
CA ASP A 30 13.08 -11.96 10.85
C ASP A 30 14.29 -12.49 10.08
N LYS A 31 15.24 -13.12 10.80
CA LYS A 31 16.41 -13.77 10.17
C LYS A 31 16.00 -14.87 9.21
N TRP A 32 14.99 -15.66 9.54
CA TRP A 32 14.47 -16.71 8.66
C TRP A 32 14.00 -16.10 7.33
N VAL A 33 13.28 -14.97 7.36
CA VAL A 33 12.79 -14.29 6.15
C VAL A 33 13.96 -13.82 5.29
N PHE A 34 14.94 -13.15 5.89
CA PHE A 34 16.14 -12.71 5.16
C PHE A 34 16.92 -13.89 4.56
N GLU A 35 17.10 -14.98 5.31
CA GLU A 35 17.77 -16.18 4.82
C GLU A 35 17.00 -16.88 3.70
N LYS A 36 15.67 -16.87 3.71
CA LYS A 36 14.85 -17.40 2.62
C LYS A 36 15.03 -16.59 1.34
N VAL A 37 15.06 -15.27 1.44
CA VAL A 37 15.32 -14.39 0.30
C VAL A 37 16.72 -14.66 -0.26
N LYS A 38 17.76 -14.70 0.58
CA LYS A 38 19.13 -15.03 0.14
C LYS A 38 19.21 -16.39 -0.53
N LYS A 39 18.58 -17.43 0.05
CA LYS A 39 18.54 -18.77 -0.53
C LYS A 39 17.83 -18.80 -1.88
N TYR A 40 16.74 -18.04 -2.04
CA TYR A 40 16.03 -17.93 -3.31
C TYR A 40 16.94 -17.36 -4.42
N PHE A 41 17.68 -16.30 -4.13
CA PHE A 41 18.66 -15.72 -5.05
C PHE A 41 19.87 -16.65 -5.31
N GLN A 42 20.34 -17.40 -4.30
CA GLN A 42 21.40 -18.39 -4.51
C GLN A 42 20.93 -19.54 -5.42
N GLN A 43 19.72 -20.05 -5.20
CA GLN A 43 19.14 -21.12 -6.01
C GLN A 43 18.91 -20.69 -7.46
N SER A 44 18.59 -19.42 -7.71
CA SER A 44 18.45 -18.91 -9.07
C SER A 44 19.76 -19.04 -9.86
N THR A 45 20.94 -18.94 -9.25
CA THR A 45 22.21 -19.15 -9.97
C THR A 45 22.37 -20.57 -10.56
N HIS A 46 21.59 -21.54 -10.07
CA HIS A 46 21.67 -22.95 -10.47
C HIS A 46 20.37 -23.52 -11.08
N SER A 47 19.25 -22.80 -11.01
CA SER A 47 17.92 -23.24 -11.46
C SER A 47 17.35 -22.32 -12.54
N SER A 48 17.01 -22.87 -13.70
CA SER A 48 16.44 -22.10 -14.83
C SER A 48 15.13 -21.43 -14.46
N ASN A 49 14.21 -22.13 -13.79
CA ASN A 49 12.89 -21.58 -13.46
C ASN A 49 12.95 -20.43 -12.45
N ALA A 50 13.80 -20.51 -11.42
CA ALA A 50 13.96 -19.43 -10.45
C ALA A 50 14.68 -18.22 -11.08
N THR A 51 15.60 -18.47 -12.03
CA THR A 51 16.23 -17.40 -12.82
C THR A 51 15.22 -16.66 -13.68
N GLU A 52 14.29 -17.39 -14.30
CA GLU A 52 13.29 -16.81 -15.21
C GLU A 52 12.36 -15.86 -14.45
N LEU A 53 11.81 -16.29 -13.32
CA LEU A 53 10.92 -15.44 -12.50
C LEU A 53 11.60 -14.18 -11.99
N LEU A 54 12.86 -14.28 -11.53
CA LEU A 54 13.63 -13.11 -11.09
C LEU A 54 13.93 -12.12 -12.22
N LYS A 55 13.85 -12.53 -13.47
CA LYS A 55 14.13 -11.68 -14.64
C LYS A 55 12.86 -11.19 -15.35
N GLU A 56 11.69 -11.54 -14.85
CA GLU A 56 10.44 -11.00 -15.36
C GLU A 56 10.32 -9.50 -15.10
N ASP A 57 9.42 -8.84 -15.84
CA ASP A 57 9.06 -7.46 -15.56
C ASP A 57 8.09 -7.40 -14.36
N LYS A 58 8.20 -6.34 -13.56
CA LYS A 58 7.25 -6.02 -12.47
C LYS A 58 7.21 -7.05 -11.34
N VAL A 59 8.37 -7.60 -10.98
CA VAL A 59 8.54 -8.50 -9.84
C VAL A 59 8.31 -7.73 -8.53
N VAL A 60 7.54 -8.31 -7.62
CA VAL A 60 7.28 -7.77 -6.28
C VAL A 60 7.78 -8.75 -5.23
N PHE A 61 8.62 -8.28 -4.32
CA PHE A 61 8.98 -8.99 -3.11
C PHE A 61 8.20 -8.40 -1.93
N PHE A 62 7.54 -9.28 -1.18
CA PHE A 62 6.86 -8.91 0.06
C PHE A 62 7.50 -9.69 1.21
N LEU A 63 8.14 -8.97 2.13
CA LEU A 63 8.81 -9.53 3.30
C LEU A 63 8.03 -9.09 4.53
N HIS A 64 7.50 -10.06 5.28
CA HIS A 64 6.81 -9.82 6.55
C HIS A 64 7.74 -10.16 7.71
N LEU A 65 8.01 -9.19 8.58
CA LEU A 65 8.97 -9.31 9.68
C LEU A 65 8.23 -9.30 11.03
N LEU A 66 7.99 -10.48 11.60
CA LEU A 66 7.14 -10.68 12.79
C LEU A 66 7.89 -10.47 14.12
N GLY A 67 9.22 -10.53 14.14
CA GLY A 67 9.99 -10.63 15.39
C GLY A 67 9.78 -9.44 16.32
N LEU A 68 9.62 -8.23 15.77
CA LEU A 68 9.37 -7.02 16.54
C LEU A 68 8.01 -7.04 17.24
N ASP A 69 6.93 -7.45 16.58
CA ASP A 69 5.61 -7.56 17.23
C ASP A 69 5.66 -8.55 18.40
N THR A 70 6.24 -9.73 18.15
CA THR A 70 6.39 -10.77 19.18
C THR A 70 7.19 -10.27 20.38
N ASN A 71 8.33 -9.61 20.14
CA ASN A 71 9.13 -9.02 21.21
C ASN A 71 8.42 -7.86 21.91
N GLY A 72 7.63 -7.08 21.19
CA GLY A 72 6.80 -6.00 21.74
C GLY A 72 5.81 -6.53 22.76
N HIS A 73 5.08 -7.60 22.43
CA HIS A 73 4.18 -8.28 23.36
C HIS A 73 4.90 -8.87 24.57
N GLY A 74 5.95 -9.66 24.32
CA GLY A 74 6.65 -10.43 25.35
C GLY A 74 7.51 -9.58 26.30
N ASN A 75 8.34 -8.69 25.73
CA ASN A 75 9.39 -7.97 26.46
C ASN A 75 9.14 -6.46 26.59
N LYS A 76 8.19 -5.90 25.82
CA LYS A 76 7.83 -4.47 25.75
C LYS A 76 8.79 -3.62 24.90
N PRO A 77 8.32 -2.52 24.27
CA PRO A 77 9.10 -1.76 23.28
C PRO A 77 10.42 -1.15 23.77
N HIS A 78 10.57 -0.90 25.08
CA HIS A 78 11.79 -0.33 25.66
C HIS A 78 12.78 -1.38 26.20
N SER A 79 12.49 -2.67 26.03
CA SER A 79 13.37 -3.74 26.49
C SER A 79 14.63 -3.86 25.65
N LYS A 80 15.67 -4.46 26.23
CA LYS A 80 16.90 -4.77 25.50
C LYS A 80 16.60 -5.70 24.32
N GLU A 81 15.73 -6.68 24.52
CA GLU A 81 15.33 -7.67 23.52
C GLU A 81 14.68 -7.01 22.30
N TYR A 82 13.79 -6.04 22.52
CA TYR A 82 13.16 -5.29 21.43
C TYR A 82 14.17 -4.43 20.67
N ILE A 83 15.03 -3.69 21.38
CA ILE A 83 16.07 -2.85 20.76
C ILE A 83 17.09 -3.70 19.98
N ASP A 84 17.54 -4.82 20.54
CA ASP A 84 18.44 -5.74 19.85
C ASP A 84 17.79 -6.32 18.58
N ASN A 85 16.47 -6.59 18.61
CA ASN A 85 15.74 -7.04 17.42
C ASN A 85 15.65 -5.93 16.35
N ILE A 86 15.50 -4.66 16.73
CA ILE A 86 15.54 -3.54 15.75
C ILE A 86 16.88 -3.56 15.00
N LEU A 87 18.01 -3.78 15.70
CA LEU A 87 19.32 -3.87 15.07
C LEU A 87 19.45 -5.07 14.11
N VAL A 88 18.81 -6.20 14.44
CA VAL A 88 18.74 -7.36 13.53
C VAL A 88 17.97 -7.01 12.25
N VAL A 89 16.85 -6.30 12.36
CA VAL A 89 16.06 -5.87 11.21
C VAL A 89 16.83 -4.85 10.37
N ASP A 90 17.52 -3.89 11.00
CA ASP A 90 18.33 -2.88 10.31
C ASP A 90 19.46 -3.51 9.46
N GLU A 91 20.27 -4.40 10.05
CA GLU A 91 21.33 -5.10 9.31
C GLU A 91 20.75 -6.02 8.23
N GLY A 92 19.65 -6.72 8.52
CA GLY A 92 18.98 -7.57 7.53
C GLY A 92 18.45 -6.79 6.32
N ILE A 93 17.84 -5.61 6.54
CA ILE A 93 17.42 -4.71 5.46
C ILE A 93 18.62 -4.30 4.60
N LYS A 94 19.73 -3.90 5.24
CA LYS A 94 20.96 -3.53 4.54
C LYS A 94 21.47 -4.68 3.65
N GLU A 95 21.56 -5.90 4.18
CA GLU A 95 21.99 -7.08 3.41
C GLU A 95 21.06 -7.39 2.22
N ILE A 96 19.74 -7.26 2.40
CA ILE A 96 18.77 -7.49 1.31
C ILE A 96 18.86 -6.41 0.24
N VAL A 97 19.01 -5.14 0.63
CA VAL A 97 19.24 -4.04 -0.32
C VAL A 97 20.50 -4.31 -1.13
N GLU A 98 21.62 -4.62 -0.48
CA GLU A 98 22.88 -4.95 -1.16
C GLU A 98 22.74 -6.16 -2.10
N LEU A 99 22.04 -7.21 -1.69
CA LEU A 99 21.75 -8.38 -2.53
C LEU A 99 20.99 -7.99 -3.81
N PHE A 100 19.94 -7.18 -3.68
CA PHE A 100 19.09 -6.78 -4.80
C PHE A 100 19.85 -5.88 -5.76
N GLU A 101 20.55 -4.87 -5.25
CA GLU A 101 21.34 -3.94 -6.07
C GLU A 101 22.47 -4.68 -6.80
N ASN A 102 23.13 -5.66 -6.17
CA ASN A 102 24.17 -6.46 -6.82
C ASN A 102 23.60 -7.43 -7.88
N PHE A 103 22.42 -8.01 -7.65
CA PHE A 103 21.83 -8.96 -8.59
C PHE A 103 21.24 -8.28 -9.83
N TYR A 104 20.47 -7.21 -9.65
CA TYR A 104 19.83 -6.51 -10.76
C TYR A 104 20.77 -5.50 -11.43
N GLY A 105 21.54 -4.75 -10.66
CA GLY A 105 22.56 -3.82 -11.18
C GLY A 105 22.04 -2.74 -12.13
N ASP A 106 20.74 -2.42 -12.08
CA ASP A 106 20.08 -1.56 -13.07
C ASP A 106 19.48 -0.27 -12.49
N ASN A 107 19.60 -0.06 -11.17
CA ASN A 107 19.00 1.05 -10.43
C ASN A 107 17.47 1.20 -10.66
N ARG A 108 16.74 0.12 -10.94
CA ARG A 108 15.28 0.15 -11.16
C ARG A 108 14.47 -0.37 -9.97
N THR A 109 15.12 -0.78 -8.89
CA THR A 109 14.44 -1.24 -7.67
C THR A 109 13.92 -0.06 -6.86
N ALA A 110 12.67 -0.13 -6.41
CA ALA A 110 12.09 0.78 -5.44
C ALA A 110 11.81 0.01 -4.14
N TYR A 111 12.12 0.62 -3.01
CA TYR A 111 11.97 0.02 -1.69
C TYR A 111 10.97 0.80 -0.86
N LEU A 112 10.08 0.09 -0.19
CA LEU A 112 9.11 0.63 0.76
C LEU A 112 9.20 -0.19 2.04
N PHE A 113 9.39 0.51 3.17
CA PHE A 113 9.40 -0.07 4.51
C PHE A 113 8.29 0.59 5.34
N THR A 114 7.44 -0.23 5.94
CA THR A 114 6.33 0.22 6.79
C THR A 114 6.00 -0.86 7.82
N ALA A 115 5.17 -0.50 8.80
CA ALA A 115 4.46 -1.46 9.65
C ALA A 115 2.96 -1.46 9.34
N ASP A 116 2.27 -2.50 9.77
CA ASP A 116 0.81 -2.62 9.78
C ASP A 116 0.19 -1.89 10.98
N HIS A 117 0.87 -1.90 12.13
CA HIS A 117 0.52 -1.13 13.31
C HIS A 117 1.74 -0.71 14.15
N GLY A 118 1.51 0.17 15.10
CA GLY A 118 2.45 0.47 16.19
C GLY A 118 2.18 -0.37 17.43
N MET A 119 2.76 0.01 18.57
CA MET A 119 2.68 -0.75 19.81
C MET A 119 2.72 0.20 21.01
N THR A 120 1.81 0.01 21.97
CA THR A 120 1.84 0.76 23.23
C THR A 120 3.04 0.34 24.10
N ASP A 121 3.43 1.19 25.06
CA ASP A 121 4.49 0.88 26.05
C ASP A 121 4.20 -0.40 26.86
N TRP A 122 2.92 -0.77 27.00
CA TRP A 122 2.49 -2.02 27.64
C TRP A 122 2.60 -3.24 26.74
N GLY A 123 3.12 -3.11 25.52
CA GLY A 123 3.27 -4.20 24.57
C GLY A 123 1.90 -4.75 24.16
N SER A 124 1.00 -3.86 23.77
CA SER A 124 -0.34 -4.19 23.27
C SER A 124 -0.73 -3.27 22.12
N HIS A 125 -1.65 -3.73 21.28
CA HIS A 125 -2.26 -2.98 20.18
C HIS A 125 -3.70 -3.48 19.89
N GLY A 126 -4.42 -2.80 18.99
CA GLY A 126 -5.81 -3.08 18.60
C GLY A 126 -6.88 -2.15 19.21
N ALA A 127 -6.50 -1.20 20.07
CA ALA A 127 -7.39 -0.20 20.67
C ALA A 127 -7.46 1.11 19.86
N GLY A 128 -6.49 1.37 18.98
CA GLY A 128 -6.51 2.48 18.03
C GLY A 128 -6.02 3.82 18.61
N SER A 129 -5.16 3.77 19.63
CA SER A 129 -4.41 4.95 20.09
C SER A 129 -3.36 5.40 19.06
N ASP A 130 -2.84 6.62 19.22
CA ASP A 130 -1.81 7.19 18.33
C ASP A 130 -0.57 6.26 18.24
N ASP A 131 -0.13 5.70 19.38
CA ASP A 131 0.98 4.74 19.46
C ASP A 131 0.75 3.47 18.63
N GLU A 132 -0.50 3.13 18.33
CA GLU A 132 -0.88 1.92 17.60
C GLU A 132 -1.18 2.18 16.12
N ILE A 133 -1.58 3.40 15.75
CA ILE A 133 -1.95 3.73 14.36
C ILE A 133 -0.84 4.47 13.62
N GLU A 134 0.08 5.13 14.32
CA GLU A 134 1.24 5.79 13.73
C GLU A 134 2.35 4.77 13.44
N THR A 135 2.53 4.46 12.16
CA THR A 135 3.55 3.52 11.69
C THR A 135 4.70 4.24 11.00
N PRO A 136 5.94 3.72 11.09
CA PRO A 136 7.02 4.24 10.27
C PRO A 136 6.68 4.03 8.79
N PHE A 137 7.06 4.98 7.95
CA PHE A 137 7.04 4.82 6.50
C PHE A 137 8.32 5.41 5.91
N VAL A 138 9.10 4.57 5.23
CA VAL A 138 10.34 4.96 4.55
C VAL A 138 10.28 4.41 3.13
N ALA A 139 10.58 5.25 2.15
CA ALA A 139 10.67 4.82 0.75
C ALA A 139 11.92 5.39 0.10
N TRP A 140 12.59 4.60 -0.73
CA TRP A 140 13.80 4.98 -1.45
C TRP A 140 13.99 4.16 -2.73
N GLY A 141 15.05 4.47 -3.50
CA GLY A 141 15.35 3.81 -4.76
C GLY A 141 14.69 4.47 -5.97
N SER A 142 14.51 3.69 -7.03
CA SER A 142 14.02 4.15 -8.33
C SER A 142 12.66 4.83 -8.24
N SER A 143 12.52 5.96 -8.94
CA SER A 143 11.25 6.70 -9.08
C SER A 143 10.64 7.23 -7.77
N ILE A 144 11.37 7.18 -6.65
CA ILE A 144 10.95 7.78 -5.37
C ILE A 144 11.55 9.18 -5.21
N ALA A 145 10.69 10.15 -4.96
CA ALA A 145 11.10 11.52 -4.73
C ALA A 145 11.87 11.68 -3.41
N GLN A 146 13.07 12.25 -3.50
CA GLN A 146 13.88 12.60 -2.34
C GLN A 146 13.31 13.86 -1.68
N SER A 147 12.89 13.74 -0.42
CA SER A 147 12.33 14.85 0.36
C SER A 147 12.85 14.80 1.79
N LYS A 148 13.39 15.91 2.28
CA LYS A 148 13.77 16.08 3.69
C LYS A 148 12.57 16.41 4.59
N LEU A 149 11.42 16.72 4.01
CA LEU A 149 10.20 17.04 4.76
C LEU A 149 9.54 15.74 5.23
N LYS A 150 9.30 15.63 6.54
CA LYS A 150 8.39 14.62 7.10
C LYS A 150 6.99 14.84 6.53
N ARG A 151 6.38 13.78 6.02
CA ARG A 151 5.03 13.82 5.45
C ARG A 151 4.19 12.73 6.07
N VAL A 152 2.97 13.08 6.44
CA VAL A 152 1.97 12.11 6.88
C VAL A 152 1.32 11.52 5.63
N VAL A 153 1.37 10.18 5.55
CA VAL A 153 0.77 9.37 4.48
C VAL A 153 -0.15 8.36 5.16
N ASN A 154 -1.35 8.15 4.62
CA ASN A 154 -2.23 7.12 5.16
C ASN A 154 -1.77 5.75 4.63
N GLN A 155 -1.82 4.69 5.45
CA GLN A 155 -1.45 3.35 4.99
C GLN A 155 -2.24 2.90 3.75
N VAL A 156 -3.52 3.29 3.64
CA VAL A 156 -4.36 3.00 2.46
C VAL A 156 -3.83 3.61 1.15
N ASP A 157 -3.01 4.67 1.24
CA ASP A 157 -2.41 5.36 0.08
C ASP A 157 -1.18 4.58 -0.47
N LEU A 158 -0.69 3.55 0.23
CA LEU A 158 0.44 2.74 -0.24
C LEU A 158 0.08 1.85 -1.43
N ALA A 159 -1.15 1.32 -1.48
CA ALA A 159 -1.60 0.49 -2.59
C ALA A 159 -1.53 1.21 -3.96
N PRO A 160 -2.07 2.44 -4.14
CA PRO A 160 -1.92 3.16 -5.40
C PRO A 160 -0.47 3.61 -5.65
N LEU A 161 0.32 3.90 -4.61
CA LEU A 161 1.75 4.21 -4.74
C LEU A 161 2.52 3.02 -5.34
N MET A 162 2.42 1.84 -4.72
CA MET A 162 3.07 0.61 -5.20
C MET A 162 2.65 0.27 -6.62
N SER A 163 1.34 0.33 -6.92
CA SER A 163 0.81 0.07 -8.27
C SER A 163 1.38 1.01 -9.32
N SER A 164 1.59 2.29 -8.95
CA SER A 164 2.17 3.30 -9.83
C SER A 164 3.65 3.07 -10.09
N LEU A 165 4.40 2.60 -9.08
CA LEU A 165 5.84 2.29 -9.20
C LEU A 165 6.10 1.11 -10.14
N ILE A 166 5.31 0.04 -10.02
CA ILE A 166 5.44 -1.14 -10.88
C ILE A 166 4.65 -1.04 -12.20
N GLY A 167 3.90 0.05 -12.39
CA GLY A 167 3.14 0.29 -13.62
C GLY A 167 2.02 -0.72 -13.87
N ILE A 168 1.23 -1.03 -12.86
CA ILE A 168 0.01 -1.86 -12.96
C ILE A 168 -1.24 -1.06 -12.63
N ALA A 169 -2.41 -1.65 -12.91
CA ALA A 169 -3.68 -1.08 -12.49
C ALA A 169 -3.79 -1.06 -10.95
N ILE A 170 -4.33 0.03 -10.40
CA ILE A 170 -4.59 0.15 -8.97
C ILE A 170 -5.62 -0.91 -8.55
N PRO A 171 -5.39 -1.69 -7.47
CA PRO A 171 -6.32 -2.70 -7.00
C PRO A 171 -7.74 -2.16 -6.87
N MET A 172 -8.71 -2.90 -7.41
CA MET A 172 -10.08 -2.40 -7.54
C MET A 172 -10.73 -2.02 -6.21
N ASN A 173 -10.36 -2.66 -5.10
CA ASN A 173 -10.89 -2.36 -3.76
C ASN A 173 -10.07 -1.31 -2.98
N SER A 174 -9.00 -0.76 -3.58
CA SER A 174 -8.23 0.30 -2.94
C SER A 174 -9.08 1.57 -2.83
N VAL A 175 -9.04 2.20 -1.66
CA VAL A 175 -9.63 3.53 -1.40
C VAL A 175 -8.56 4.60 -1.17
N GLY A 176 -7.30 4.26 -1.49
CA GLY A 176 -6.15 5.14 -1.35
C GLY A 176 -6.12 6.27 -2.36
N ILE A 177 -5.44 7.35 -1.99
CA ILE A 177 -5.18 8.51 -2.82
C ILE A 177 -3.68 8.59 -3.09
N LEU A 178 -3.30 8.51 -4.36
CA LEU A 178 -1.90 8.57 -4.77
C LEU A 178 -1.27 9.91 -4.39
N ARG A 179 -0.17 9.85 -3.62
CA ARG A 179 0.65 11.00 -3.24
C ARG A 179 1.71 11.24 -4.32
N LEU A 180 1.39 12.05 -5.33
CA LEU A 180 2.29 12.32 -6.47
C LEU A 180 3.62 12.97 -6.05
N GLU A 181 3.66 13.59 -4.88
CA GLU A 181 4.88 14.12 -4.28
C GLU A 181 5.92 13.05 -3.90
N LEU A 182 5.52 11.78 -3.78
CA LEU A 182 6.41 10.66 -3.46
C LEU A 182 7.06 10.08 -4.73
N LEU A 183 6.60 10.49 -5.91
CA LEU A 183 7.08 9.98 -7.19
C LEU A 183 8.05 10.97 -7.85
N ASP A 184 9.22 10.48 -8.25
CA ASP A 184 10.18 11.19 -9.11
C ASP A 184 10.12 10.62 -10.53
N VAL A 185 9.06 10.99 -11.23
CA VAL A 185 8.80 10.56 -12.62
C VAL A 185 8.31 11.73 -13.45
N GLN A 186 8.36 11.60 -14.77
CA GLN A 186 7.89 12.62 -15.71
C GLN A 186 6.43 13.02 -15.43
N SER A 187 6.10 14.31 -15.63
CA SER A 187 4.75 14.84 -15.42
C SER A 187 3.66 14.05 -16.16
N LYS A 188 3.98 13.53 -17.36
CA LYS A 188 3.06 12.66 -18.12
C LYS A 188 2.70 11.39 -17.34
N MET A 189 3.67 10.73 -16.70
CA MET A 189 3.42 9.54 -15.88
C MET A 189 2.65 9.88 -14.60
N LYS A 190 2.98 11.00 -13.95
CA LYS A 190 2.22 11.51 -12.78
C LYS A 190 0.75 11.73 -13.13
N TYR A 191 0.48 12.35 -14.28
CA TYR A 191 -0.87 12.53 -14.80
C TYR A 191 -1.57 11.19 -15.05
N GLN A 192 -0.92 10.24 -15.73
CA GLN A 192 -1.50 8.93 -16.03
C GLN A 192 -1.87 8.18 -14.74
N ALA A 193 -0.98 8.19 -13.74
CA ALA A 193 -1.20 7.56 -12.45
C ALA A 193 -2.36 8.22 -11.68
N ALA A 194 -2.40 9.56 -11.60
CA ALA A 194 -3.47 10.30 -10.94
C ALA A 194 -4.84 10.04 -11.58
N CYS A 195 -4.92 10.03 -12.91
CA CYS A 195 -6.19 9.79 -13.58
C CYS A 195 -6.59 8.31 -13.56
N SER A 196 -5.63 7.38 -13.44
CA SER A 196 -5.93 5.97 -13.18
C SER A 196 -6.54 5.79 -11.78
N ASN A 197 -6.02 6.49 -10.76
CA ASN A 197 -6.59 6.48 -9.41
C ASN A 197 -7.99 7.11 -9.38
N LEU A 198 -8.20 8.24 -10.07
CA LEU A 198 -9.53 8.83 -10.22
C LEU A 198 -10.50 7.87 -10.92
N LYS A 199 -10.11 7.31 -12.05
CA LYS A 199 -10.95 6.37 -12.80
C LYS A 199 -11.34 5.19 -11.91
N GLN A 200 -10.37 4.56 -11.25
CA GLN A 200 -10.62 3.42 -10.36
C GLN A 200 -11.58 3.77 -9.21
N MET A 201 -11.42 4.93 -8.56
CA MET A 201 -12.33 5.40 -7.51
C MET A 201 -13.76 5.66 -8.04
N VAL A 202 -13.85 6.25 -9.23
CA VAL A 202 -15.13 6.56 -9.90
C VAL A 202 -15.87 5.30 -10.32
N GLU A 203 -15.16 4.27 -10.79
CA GLU A 203 -15.78 2.98 -11.13
C GLU A 203 -16.36 2.31 -9.89
N GLN A 204 -15.61 2.27 -8.77
CA GLN A 204 -16.13 1.77 -7.49
C GLN A 204 -17.39 2.53 -7.05
N TYR A 205 -17.34 3.87 -7.07
CA TYR A 205 -18.48 4.72 -6.77
C TYR A 205 -19.69 4.37 -7.64
N SER A 206 -19.50 4.24 -8.94
CA SER A 206 -20.57 4.01 -9.91
C SER A 206 -21.25 2.67 -9.68
N ILE A 207 -20.46 1.61 -9.49
CA ILE A 207 -20.97 0.27 -9.15
C ILE A 207 -21.71 0.32 -7.82
N LYS A 208 -21.14 0.94 -6.78
CA LYS A 208 -21.74 0.94 -5.44
C LYS A 208 -23.04 1.75 -5.39
N ARG A 209 -23.08 2.86 -6.12
CA ARG A 209 -24.28 3.68 -6.29
C ARG A 209 -25.40 2.90 -6.97
N GLU A 210 -25.10 2.21 -8.07
CA GLU A 210 -26.11 1.42 -8.80
C GLU A 210 -26.59 0.21 -7.99
N GLU A 211 -25.70 -0.47 -7.26
CA GLU A 211 -26.07 -1.53 -6.30
C GLU A 211 -27.11 -0.98 -5.29
N ARG A 212 -26.81 0.16 -4.66
CA ARG A 212 -27.70 0.77 -3.66
C ARG A 212 -29.00 1.25 -4.26
N LYS A 213 -28.97 1.84 -5.46
CA LYS A 213 -30.17 2.30 -6.17
C LYS A 213 -31.12 1.15 -6.51
N ARG A 214 -30.59 -0.02 -6.90
CA ARG A 214 -31.39 -1.22 -7.19
C ARG A 214 -32.04 -1.82 -5.95
N THR A 215 -31.36 -1.76 -4.80
CA THR A 215 -31.85 -2.35 -3.55
C THR A 215 -32.72 -1.40 -2.72
N ALA A 216 -32.60 -0.09 -2.92
CA ALA A 216 -33.37 0.91 -2.17
C ALA A 216 -34.80 1.04 -2.71
N LEU A 217 -35.75 1.38 -1.84
CA LEU A 217 -37.08 1.78 -2.26
C LEU A 217 -36.97 3.03 -3.16
N PRO A 218 -37.58 3.07 -4.37
CA PRO A 218 -37.37 4.15 -5.34
C PRO A 218 -37.60 5.57 -4.79
N MET A 219 -38.60 5.74 -3.91
CA MET A 219 -38.91 7.04 -3.29
C MET A 219 -37.99 7.42 -2.12
N MET A 220 -37.14 6.50 -1.65
CA MET A 220 -36.21 6.71 -0.54
C MET A 220 -34.74 6.74 -0.97
N PHE A 221 -34.45 6.53 -2.25
CA PHE A 221 -33.09 6.66 -2.77
C PHE A 221 -32.66 8.13 -2.77
N ARG A 222 -31.49 8.41 -2.20
CA ARG A 222 -30.89 9.73 -2.06
C ARG A 222 -29.50 9.73 -2.67
N GLU A 223 -29.26 10.71 -3.51
CA GLU A 223 -27.95 10.93 -4.10
C GLU A 223 -27.00 11.58 -3.10
N TYR A 224 -25.71 11.30 -3.29
CA TYR A 224 -24.66 12.06 -2.63
C TYR A 224 -24.55 13.45 -3.27
N LYS A 225 -24.75 14.51 -2.48
CA LYS A 225 -24.80 15.89 -2.99
C LYS A 225 -23.43 16.44 -3.43
N GLY A 226 -22.33 15.93 -2.86
CA GLY A 226 -20.98 16.44 -3.12
C GLY A 226 -20.36 15.93 -4.43
N PHE A 227 -20.98 14.97 -5.10
CA PHE A 227 -20.44 14.36 -6.32
C PHE A 227 -21.54 13.77 -7.19
N ALA A 228 -21.74 14.36 -8.37
CA ALA A 228 -22.75 13.95 -9.34
C ALA A 228 -22.11 13.37 -10.61
N PRO A 229 -22.67 12.32 -11.23
CA PRO A 229 -22.12 11.71 -12.44
C PRO A 229 -21.91 12.68 -13.60
N VAL A 230 -22.76 13.71 -13.73
CA VAL A 230 -22.61 14.75 -14.78
C VAL A 230 -21.30 15.53 -14.67
N ILE A 231 -20.72 15.62 -13.47
CA ILE A 231 -19.45 16.33 -13.26
C ILE A 231 -18.30 15.56 -13.93
N LEU A 232 -18.35 14.23 -13.97
CA LEU A 232 -17.32 13.39 -14.60
C LEU A 232 -17.13 13.71 -16.08
N GLN A 233 -18.21 13.99 -16.80
CA GLN A 233 -18.12 14.36 -18.22
C GLN A 233 -17.35 15.66 -18.41
N ARG A 234 -17.58 16.66 -17.53
CA ARG A 234 -16.87 17.93 -17.55
C ARG A 234 -15.39 17.76 -17.17
N VAL A 235 -15.12 16.97 -16.12
CA VAL A 235 -13.75 16.67 -15.69
C VAL A 235 -12.98 15.96 -16.80
N ASN A 236 -13.55 14.93 -17.42
CA ASN A 236 -12.90 14.20 -18.52
C ASN A 236 -12.62 15.10 -19.73
N SER A 237 -13.56 15.99 -20.07
CA SER A 237 -13.37 16.94 -21.17
C SER A 237 -12.23 17.92 -20.88
N GLU A 238 -12.17 18.45 -19.65
CA GLU A 238 -11.12 19.38 -19.25
C GLU A 238 -9.75 18.71 -19.12
N VAL A 239 -9.69 17.49 -18.57
CA VAL A 239 -8.47 16.68 -18.55
C VAL A 239 -7.96 16.45 -19.96
N SER A 240 -8.83 16.07 -20.91
CA SER A 240 -8.46 15.86 -22.31
C SER A 240 -7.87 17.14 -22.93
N ARG A 241 -8.54 18.28 -22.73
CA ARG A 241 -8.07 19.60 -23.19
C ARG A 241 -6.67 19.95 -22.64
N LEU A 242 -6.43 19.70 -21.35
CA LEU A 242 -5.13 19.94 -20.72
C LEU A 242 -4.05 19.03 -21.29
N VAL A 243 -4.37 17.76 -21.53
CA VAL A 243 -3.46 16.76 -22.13
C VAL A 243 -3.11 17.10 -23.57
N ASP A 244 -4.07 17.51 -24.38
CA ASP A 244 -3.85 17.96 -25.77
C ASP A 244 -2.90 19.18 -25.81
N SER A 245 -3.01 20.03 -24.80
CA SER A 245 -2.12 21.19 -24.60
C SER A 245 -0.79 20.84 -23.90
N ARG A 246 -0.50 19.55 -23.67
CA ARG A 246 0.67 19.03 -22.93
C ARG A 246 0.84 19.57 -21.50
N ARG A 247 -0.24 20.04 -20.88
CA ARG A 247 -0.26 20.56 -19.50
C ARG A 247 -0.51 19.44 -18.49
N PHE A 248 0.42 18.49 -18.41
CA PHE A 248 0.26 17.27 -17.60
C PHE A 248 0.14 17.54 -16.10
N ASP A 249 0.91 18.47 -15.53
CA ASP A 249 0.81 18.77 -14.09
C ASP A 249 -0.57 19.34 -13.73
N ALA A 250 -1.15 20.18 -14.59
CA ALA A 250 -2.49 20.71 -14.41
C ALA A 250 -3.56 19.60 -14.54
N ALA A 251 -3.39 18.68 -15.49
CA ALA A 251 -4.28 17.53 -15.64
C ALA A 251 -4.20 16.59 -14.42
N ALA A 252 -3.00 16.34 -13.89
CA ALA A 252 -2.78 15.57 -12.68
C ALA A 252 -3.43 16.22 -11.46
N ALA A 253 -3.23 17.53 -11.29
CA ALA A 253 -3.83 18.30 -10.18
C ALA A 253 -5.37 18.26 -10.24
N LEU A 254 -5.96 18.39 -11.42
CA LEU A 254 -7.41 18.26 -11.60
C LEU A 254 -7.88 16.85 -11.22
N CYS A 255 -7.18 15.79 -11.65
CA CYS A 255 -7.53 14.42 -11.25
C CYS A 255 -7.46 14.25 -9.72
N LEU A 256 -6.38 14.70 -9.07
CA LEU A 256 -6.21 14.66 -7.62
C LEU A 256 -7.29 15.44 -6.84
N GLU A 257 -7.79 16.54 -7.41
CA GLU A 257 -8.85 17.33 -6.80
C GLU A 257 -10.17 16.53 -6.66
N TRP A 258 -10.45 15.64 -7.62
CA TRP A 258 -11.70 14.90 -7.68
C TRP A 258 -11.65 13.53 -7.00
N ILE A 259 -10.47 12.96 -6.76
CA ILE A 259 -10.33 11.65 -6.08
C ILE A 259 -10.97 11.67 -4.67
N PRO A 260 -10.67 12.64 -3.77
CA PRO A 260 -11.30 12.67 -2.44
C PRO A 260 -12.82 12.75 -2.52
N ARG A 261 -13.37 13.53 -3.46
CA ARG A 261 -14.82 13.69 -3.63
C ARG A 261 -15.49 12.41 -4.11
N ALA A 262 -14.85 11.69 -5.02
CA ALA A 262 -15.30 10.37 -5.47
C ALA A 262 -15.24 9.35 -4.32
N ARG A 263 -14.17 9.39 -3.50
CA ARG A 263 -14.02 8.55 -2.31
C ARG A 263 -15.11 8.81 -1.27
N ASP A 264 -15.40 10.08 -0.98
CA ASP A 264 -16.47 10.45 -0.03
C ASP A 264 -17.85 9.97 -0.51
N ALA A 265 -18.10 10.08 -1.82
CA ALA A 265 -19.31 9.56 -2.44
C ALA A 265 -19.39 8.02 -2.35
N LEU A 266 -18.28 7.32 -2.56
CA LEU A 266 -18.18 5.87 -2.37
C LEU A 266 -18.48 5.48 -0.91
N ILE A 267 -17.83 6.13 0.06
CA ILE A 267 -18.05 5.90 1.50
C ILE A 267 -19.51 6.14 1.87
N TYR A 268 -20.13 7.20 1.34
CA TYR A 268 -21.55 7.48 1.52
C TYR A 268 -22.42 6.28 1.10
N PHE A 269 -22.17 5.67 -0.06
CA PHE A 269 -22.96 4.52 -0.52
C PHE A 269 -22.62 3.21 0.20
N HIS A 270 -21.40 3.05 0.72
CA HIS A 270 -21.09 1.96 1.67
C HIS A 270 -21.89 2.09 2.96
N ARG A 271 -21.99 3.32 3.50
CA ARG A 271 -22.67 3.65 4.74
C ARG A 271 -24.12 4.11 4.54
N TYR A 272 -24.71 3.85 3.37
CA TYR A 272 -25.98 4.44 2.93
C TYR A 272 -27.11 4.30 3.95
N HIS A 273 -27.25 3.09 4.52
CA HIS A 273 -28.28 2.80 5.52
C HIS A 273 -28.04 3.47 6.87
N ARG A 274 -26.80 3.84 7.23
CA ARG A 274 -26.51 4.52 8.51
C ARG A 274 -27.27 5.85 8.62
N VAL A 275 -27.35 6.59 7.52
CA VAL A 275 -28.10 7.86 7.45
C VAL A 275 -29.59 7.63 7.67
N LEU A 276 -30.15 6.58 7.05
CA LEU A 276 -31.56 6.20 7.22
C LEU A 276 -31.86 5.70 8.64
N LEU A 277 -30.95 4.91 9.20
CA LEU A 277 -31.04 4.33 10.53
C LEU A 277 -30.62 5.29 11.65
N ARG A 278 -30.24 6.54 11.32
CA ARG A 278 -29.76 7.56 12.27
C ARG A 278 -28.60 7.09 13.16
N ILE A 279 -27.76 6.19 12.64
CA ILE A 279 -26.54 5.73 13.31
C ILE A 279 -25.53 6.88 13.22
N ARG A 280 -25.18 7.48 14.36
CA ARG A 280 -24.17 8.54 14.45
C ARG A 280 -22.77 7.96 14.23
N GLU A 281 -21.86 8.75 13.67
CA GLU A 281 -20.45 8.37 13.67
C GLU A 281 -19.91 8.45 15.10
N PRO A 282 -19.03 7.53 15.52
CA PRO A 282 -18.23 7.76 16.71
C PRO A 282 -17.46 9.06 16.52
N THR A 283 -17.58 9.98 17.47
CA THR A 283 -16.76 11.18 17.58
C THR A 283 -15.32 10.81 17.87
#